data_AF-A0A0G1TAY8-F1
#
_entry.id   AF-A0A0G1TAY8-F1
#
_cell.length_a   1.000
_cell.length_b   1.000
_cell.length_c   1.000
_cell.angle_alpha   90.00
_cell.angle_beta   90.00
_cell.angle_gamma   90.00
#
_symmetry.space_group_name_H-M   'P 1'
#
loop_
_entity.id
_entity.type
_entity.pdbx_description
1 polymer ?
#
loop_
_entity_poly.entity_id
_entity_poly.type
_entity_poly.pdbx_seq_one_letter_code
_entity_poly.pdbx_strand_id
1 'polypeptide(L)'
;MSKKVFLLGVFVALNVFSLPVAHAEDNATFVENFYRARIINITAEGTNEIAGEQSPFQVVDVRFLSGPYKGETITIEHGRQFIINEIQKVTMGEDVVVSKTERFGEIRYSIIETDRTMSLLLIGAIFLGFSILFARFKGLTSIVGMVFSVLILTMLVIPLIVSGKNPLLVSLAATFLIAFVSLYMAHGFNRRTTI
;
A
#
# COMPACT_ATOMS: atom_id res chain seq x y z
N MET A 1 26.95 26.36 -11.38
CA MET A 1 25.50 26.46 -11.61
C MET A 1 24.83 25.21 -11.06
N SER A 2 23.92 25.34 -10.10
CA SER A 2 24.28 25.38 -8.67
C SER A 2 23.35 24.39 -7.95
N LYS A 3 23.73 23.90 -6.75
CA LYS A 3 22.94 22.96 -5.91
C LYS A 3 21.43 23.24 -5.85
N LYS A 4 21.00 24.48 -6.12
CA LYS A 4 19.62 24.94 -6.23
C LYS A 4 18.82 24.26 -7.35
N VAL A 5 19.43 23.92 -8.50
CA VAL A 5 18.72 23.26 -9.62
C VAL A 5 18.42 21.80 -9.30
N PHE A 6 19.33 21.13 -8.60
CA PHE A 6 19.12 19.76 -8.10
C PHE A 6 18.04 19.72 -7.01
N LEU A 7 18.07 20.65 -6.07
CA LEU A 7 17.03 20.80 -5.04
C LEU A 7 15.65 21.13 -5.64
N LEU A 8 15.59 21.96 -6.69
CA LEU A 8 14.34 22.30 -7.37
C LEU A 8 13.73 21.08 -8.08
N GLY A 9 14.54 20.25 -8.75
CA GLY A 9 14.07 19.03 -9.40
C GLY A 9 13.52 17.99 -8.42
N VAL A 10 14.18 17.82 -7.28
CA VAL A 10 13.70 16.93 -6.20
C VAL A 10 12.43 17.49 -5.56
N PHE A 11 12.34 18.81 -5.36
CA PHE A 11 11.15 19.46 -4.79
C PHE A 11 9.92 19.35 -5.69
N VAL A 12 10.08 19.51 -7.01
CA VAL A 12 8.99 19.36 -7.99
C VAL A 12 8.49 17.91 -8.03
N ALA A 13 9.40 16.92 -8.04
CA ALA A 13 9.02 15.51 -8.02
C ALA A 13 8.27 15.11 -6.73
N LEU A 14 8.65 15.66 -5.57
CA LEU A 14 7.97 15.43 -4.30
C LEU A 14 6.56 16.08 -4.25
N ASN A 15 6.40 17.25 -4.88
CA ASN A 15 5.13 17.98 -4.89
C ASN A 15 4.08 17.33 -5.79
N VAL A 16 4.49 16.77 -6.94
CA VAL A 16 3.55 16.08 -7.86
C VAL A 16 2.90 14.85 -7.20
N PHE A 17 3.61 14.17 -6.29
CA PHE A 17 3.07 13.04 -5.52
C PHE A 17 2.12 13.46 -4.39
N SER A 18 2.11 14.74 -4.00
CA SER A 18 1.29 15.29 -2.91
C SER A 18 -0.01 15.94 -3.41
N LEU A 19 -0.32 15.87 -4.71
CA LEU A 19 -1.59 16.38 -5.22
C LEU A 19 -2.74 15.55 -4.62
N PRO A 20 -3.70 16.17 -3.91
CA PRO A 20 -4.88 15.45 -3.46
C PRO A 20 -5.66 15.00 -4.71
N VAL A 21 -5.75 13.69 -4.89
CA VAL A 21 -6.69 13.10 -5.85
C VAL A 21 -8.08 13.47 -5.36
N ALA A 22 -8.76 14.36 -6.09
CA ALA A 22 -10.12 14.76 -5.78
C ALA A 22 -11.04 13.55 -5.99
N HIS A 23 -11.33 12.82 -4.91
CA HIS A 23 -12.42 11.86 -4.87
C HIS A 23 -13.72 12.65 -4.79
N ALA A 24 -14.48 12.68 -5.89
CA ALA A 24 -15.85 13.18 -5.88
C ALA A 24 -16.74 12.11 -5.23
N GLU A 25 -16.99 12.23 -3.92
CA GLU A 25 -18.04 11.46 -3.23
C GLU A 25 -19.35 12.28 -3.24
N ASP A 26 -20.34 11.78 -3.98
CA ASP A 26 -21.71 12.27 -3.99
C ASP A 26 -22.43 11.74 -2.73
N ASN A 27 -22.35 12.51 -1.63
CA ASN A 27 -22.81 12.09 -0.30
C ASN A 27 -24.27 12.49 -0.03
N ALA A 28 -25.20 11.60 -0.37
CA ALA A 28 -26.53 11.60 0.21
C ALA A 28 -26.49 10.99 1.64
N THR A 29 -25.97 11.71 2.65
CA THR A 29 -26.11 11.43 4.10
C THR A 29 -26.12 9.93 4.52
N PHE A 30 -25.17 9.14 4.02
CA PHE A 30 -24.85 7.83 4.59
C PHE A 30 -23.50 7.99 5.28
N VAL A 31 -23.52 8.19 6.60
CA VAL A 31 -22.28 8.23 7.37
C VAL A 31 -21.94 6.79 7.74
N GLU A 32 -21.11 6.16 6.92
CA GLU A 32 -20.54 4.85 7.22
C GLU A 32 -19.17 5.05 7.86
N ASN A 33 -19.02 4.61 9.11
CA ASN A 33 -17.74 4.64 9.81
C ASN A 33 -17.22 3.23 10.03
N PHE A 34 -15.93 3.02 9.76
CA PHE A 34 -15.26 1.73 9.93
C PHE A 34 -14.46 1.70 11.22
N TYR A 35 -14.70 0.68 12.03
CA TYR A 35 -14.02 0.46 13.30
C TYR A 35 -13.45 -0.95 13.36
N ARG A 36 -12.18 -1.06 13.78
CA ARG A 36 -11.60 -2.37 14.11
C ARG A 36 -12.16 -2.89 15.42
N ALA A 37 -12.51 -4.16 15.45
CA ALA A 37 -12.98 -4.89 16.61
C ALA A 37 -12.36 -6.29 16.65
N ARG A 38 -12.43 -6.94 17.81
CA ARG A 38 -11.99 -8.32 18.02
C ARG A 38 -13.16 -9.16 18.49
N ILE A 39 -13.29 -10.36 17.93
CA ILE A 39 -14.32 -11.31 18.36
C ILE A 39 -13.90 -11.91 19.69
N ILE A 40 -14.72 -11.68 20.72
CA ILE A 40 -14.47 -12.23 22.06
C ILE A 40 -15.21 -13.54 22.29
N ASN A 41 -16.40 -13.68 21.70
CA ASN A 41 -17.27 -14.83 21.92
C ASN A 41 -18.21 -15.04 20.72
N ILE A 42 -18.58 -16.30 20.49
CA ILE A 42 -19.57 -16.69 19.48
C ILE A 42 -20.74 -17.29 20.25
N THR A 43 -21.84 -16.55 20.33
CA THR A 43 -23.00 -16.87 21.17
C THR A 43 -23.91 -17.90 20.52
N ALA A 44 -24.03 -17.86 19.19
CA ALA A 44 -24.79 -18.83 18.43
C ALA A 44 -24.24 -18.95 17.01
N GLU A 45 -24.33 -20.15 16.44
CA GLU A 45 -24.05 -20.43 15.04
C GLU A 45 -25.10 -21.38 14.49
N GLY A 46 -25.41 -21.24 13.21
CA GLY A 46 -26.38 -22.11 12.53
C GLY A 46 -26.45 -21.81 11.05
N THR A 47 -27.48 -22.34 10.40
CA THR A 47 -27.77 -22.11 8.99
C THR A 47 -29.18 -21.54 8.88
N ASN A 48 -29.34 -20.45 8.12
CA ASN A 48 -30.63 -19.87 7.76
C ASN A 48 -30.86 -20.08 6.27
N GLU A 49 -32.11 -20.27 5.89
CA GLU A 49 -32.50 -20.26 4.48
C GLU A 49 -32.86 -18.82 4.08
N ILE A 50 -32.04 -18.21 3.24
CA ILE A 50 -32.25 -16.85 2.72
C ILE A 50 -32.41 -16.97 1.21
N ALA A 51 -33.56 -16.52 0.68
CA ALA A 51 -33.87 -16.57 -0.75
C ALA A 51 -33.76 -17.98 -1.39
N GLY A 52 -34.02 -19.05 -0.62
CA GLY A 52 -33.93 -20.44 -1.08
C GLY A 52 -32.50 -21.01 -1.09
N GLU A 53 -31.52 -20.26 -0.56
CA GLU A 53 -30.15 -20.70 -0.40
C GLU A 53 -29.82 -20.85 1.10
N GLN A 54 -29.19 -21.97 1.47
CA GLN A 54 -28.74 -22.20 2.84
C GLN A 54 -27.48 -21.37 3.10
N SER A 55 -27.59 -20.36 3.97
CA SER A 55 -26.50 -19.48 4.37
C SER A 55 -26.19 -19.64 5.86
N PRO A 56 -24.93 -19.86 6.25
CA PRO A 56 -24.55 -19.86 7.66
C PRO A 56 -24.82 -18.50 8.31
N PHE A 57 -25.12 -18.48 9.60
CA PHE A 57 -25.18 -17.27 10.41
C PHE A 57 -24.44 -17.47 11.72
N GLN A 58 -23.91 -16.38 12.27
CA GLN A 58 -23.21 -16.36 13.56
C GLN A 58 -23.60 -15.11 14.35
N VAL A 59 -23.98 -15.29 15.61
CA VAL A 59 -24.17 -14.19 16.56
C VAL A 59 -22.88 -14.07 17.36
N VAL A 60 -22.19 -12.95 17.21
CA VAL A 60 -20.85 -12.75 17.76
C VAL A 60 -20.79 -11.52 18.64
N ASP A 61 -20.08 -11.66 19.76
CA ASP A 61 -19.74 -10.53 20.61
C ASP A 61 -18.40 -9.98 20.15
N VAL A 62 -18.38 -8.70 19.80
CA VAL A 62 -17.19 -8.01 19.32
C VAL A 62 -16.80 -6.89 20.28
N ARG A 63 -15.50 -6.76 20.54
CA ARG A 63 -14.93 -5.66 21.32
C ARG A 63 -14.19 -4.69 20.41
N PHE A 64 -14.56 -3.42 20.43
CA PHE A 64 -13.88 -2.41 19.59
C PHE A 64 -12.43 -2.18 20.03
N LEU A 65 -11.50 -2.24 19.08
CA LEU A 65 -10.07 -1.97 19.25
C LEU A 65 -9.71 -0.52 18.89
N SER A 66 -10.57 0.17 18.14
CA SER A 66 -10.33 1.53 17.61
C SER A 66 -11.61 2.37 17.58
N GLY A 67 -11.44 3.68 17.41
CA GLY A 67 -12.55 4.64 17.39
C GLY A 67 -13.00 5.10 18.78
N PRO A 68 -14.11 5.85 18.86
CA PRO A 68 -14.62 6.40 20.11
C PRO A 68 -15.18 5.32 21.06
N TYR A 69 -15.55 4.16 20.52
CA TYR A 69 -16.12 3.03 21.26
C TYR A 69 -15.08 2.03 21.76
N LYS A 70 -13.78 2.39 21.74
CA LYS A 70 -12.68 1.47 22.08
C LYS A 70 -12.88 0.87 23.48
N GLY A 71 -12.89 -0.47 23.55
CA GLY A 71 -13.08 -1.24 24.78
C GLY A 71 -14.53 -1.66 25.04
N GLU A 72 -15.51 -1.03 24.37
CA GLU A 72 -16.91 -1.43 24.44
C GLU A 72 -17.13 -2.75 23.69
N THR A 73 -18.08 -3.54 24.19
CA THR A 73 -18.45 -4.84 23.60
C THR A 73 -19.90 -4.78 23.16
N ILE A 74 -20.15 -5.16 21.91
CA ILE A 74 -21.50 -5.21 21.33
C ILE A 74 -21.74 -6.58 20.69
N THR A 75 -22.98 -7.02 20.69
CA THR A 75 -23.40 -8.24 19.99
C THR A 75 -23.84 -7.87 18.57
N ILE A 76 -23.25 -8.53 17.57
CA ILE A 76 -23.58 -8.35 16.15
C ILE A 76 -24.08 -9.68 15.59
N GLU A 77 -25.16 -9.61 14.81
CA GLU A 77 -25.69 -10.74 14.07
C GLU A 77 -25.10 -10.78 12.66
N HIS A 78 -24.09 -11.62 12.47
CA HIS A 78 -23.45 -11.83 11.18
C HIS A 78 -24.18 -12.92 10.38
N GLY A 79 -24.44 -12.69 9.09
CA GLY A 79 -25.08 -13.69 8.24
C GLY A 79 -26.60 -13.89 8.43
N ARG A 80 -27.27 -13.07 9.26
CA ARG A 80 -28.75 -13.13 9.40
C ARG A 80 -29.50 -12.26 8.39
N GLN A 81 -28.92 -11.11 8.05
CA GLN A 81 -29.51 -10.16 7.09
C GLN A 81 -28.88 -10.25 5.69
N PHE A 82 -27.66 -10.77 5.60
CA PHE A 82 -26.90 -10.91 4.36
C PHE A 82 -26.46 -12.36 4.19
N ILE A 83 -26.53 -12.87 2.97
CA ILE A 83 -25.99 -14.19 2.64
C ILE A 83 -24.47 -14.12 2.82
N ILE A 84 -23.95 -14.96 3.70
CA ILE A 84 -22.51 -15.19 3.87
C ILE A 84 -22.16 -16.62 3.48
N ASN A 85 -20.92 -16.82 3.04
CA ASN A 85 -20.37 -18.13 2.72
C ASN A 85 -19.58 -18.72 3.89
N GLU A 86 -19.24 -20.01 3.81
CA GLU A 86 -18.45 -20.71 4.82
C GLU A 86 -17.08 -20.05 5.10
N ILE A 87 -16.46 -19.46 4.07
CA ILE A 87 -15.17 -18.76 4.15
C ILE A 87 -15.31 -17.40 4.89
N GLN A 88 -16.52 -16.87 4.99
CA GLN A 88 -16.83 -15.62 5.69
C GLN A 88 -17.29 -15.85 7.13
N LYS A 89 -17.28 -17.11 7.60
CA LYS A 89 -17.40 -17.42 9.02
C LYS A 89 -16.19 -16.86 9.75
N VAL A 90 -16.47 -16.29 10.91
CA VAL A 90 -15.47 -15.66 11.75
C VAL A 90 -15.11 -16.57 12.92
N THR A 91 -13.87 -16.45 13.39
CA THR A 91 -13.32 -17.29 14.45
C THR A 91 -13.09 -16.51 15.74
N MET A 92 -13.10 -17.21 16.88
CA MET A 92 -12.83 -16.60 18.18
C MET A 92 -11.41 -16.01 18.21
N GLY A 93 -11.28 -14.76 18.66
CA GLY A 93 -9.99 -14.06 18.72
C GLY A 93 -9.55 -13.41 17.40
N GLU A 94 -10.34 -13.54 16.33
CA GLU A 94 -10.09 -12.89 15.05
C GLU A 94 -10.37 -11.37 15.13
N ASP A 95 -9.50 -10.59 14.51
CA ASP A 95 -9.69 -9.15 14.35
C ASP A 95 -10.55 -8.92 13.09
N VAL A 96 -11.59 -8.10 13.21
CA VAL A 96 -12.58 -7.82 12.17
C VAL A 96 -12.83 -6.31 12.04
N VAL A 97 -13.30 -5.90 10.88
CA VAL A 97 -13.74 -4.54 10.60
C VAL A 97 -15.26 -4.49 10.66
N VAL A 98 -15.76 -3.68 11.60
CA VAL A 98 -17.18 -3.42 11.81
C VAL A 98 -17.50 -2.07 11.17
N SER A 99 -18.47 -2.03 10.27
CA SER A 99 -19.08 -0.75 9.90
C SER A 99 -20.20 -0.39 10.84
N LYS A 100 -20.25 0.90 11.17
CA LYS A 100 -21.39 1.57 11.76
C LYS A 100 -22.05 2.38 10.66
N THR A 101 -23.22 1.94 10.21
CA THR A 101 -24.04 2.69 9.26
C THR A 101 -25.16 3.37 10.03
N GLU A 102 -25.28 4.68 9.88
CA GLU A 102 -26.40 5.45 10.44
C GLU A 102 -27.36 5.84 9.31
N ARG A 103 -28.61 5.38 9.38
CA ARG A 103 -29.63 5.67 8.36
C ARG A 103 -30.95 6.06 9.05
N PHE A 104 -31.45 7.27 8.77
CA PHE A 104 -32.69 7.79 9.36
C PHE A 104 -32.75 7.71 10.90
N GLY A 105 -31.59 7.84 11.57
CA GLY A 105 -31.49 7.75 13.04
C GLY A 105 -31.35 6.32 13.59
N GLU A 106 -31.43 5.28 12.74
CA GLU A 106 -31.10 3.91 13.11
C GLU A 106 -29.60 3.66 12.93
N ILE A 107 -28.94 3.25 14.02
CA ILE A 107 -27.55 2.80 14.00
C ILE A 107 -27.55 1.29 13.79
N ARG A 108 -26.88 0.83 12.74
CA ARG A 108 -26.67 -0.60 12.49
C ARG A 108 -25.17 -0.91 12.47
N TYR A 109 -24.80 -2.01 13.13
CA TYR A 109 -23.44 -2.54 13.10
C TYR A 109 -23.41 -3.79 12.23
N SER A 110 -22.46 -3.86 11.30
CA SER A 110 -22.26 -5.02 10.44
C SER A 110 -20.79 -5.37 10.35
N ILE A 111 -20.46 -6.65 10.31
CA ILE A 111 -19.10 -7.12 10.02
C ILE A 111 -18.94 -7.15 8.51
N ILE A 112 -17.96 -6.43 7.99
CA ILE A 112 -17.71 -6.35 6.54
C ILE A 112 -16.59 -7.29 6.14
N GLU A 113 -15.47 -7.23 6.86
CA GLU A 113 -14.26 -7.95 6.48
C GLU A 113 -13.43 -8.34 7.71
N THR A 114 -12.65 -9.39 7.59
CA THR A 114 -11.56 -9.73 8.51
C THR A 114 -10.42 -8.71 8.42
N ASP A 115 -9.92 -8.24 9.56
CA ASP A 115 -8.74 -7.37 9.63
C ASP A 115 -7.46 -8.18 9.42
N ARG A 116 -6.87 -8.07 8.23
CA ARG A 116 -5.61 -8.74 7.86
C ARG A 116 -4.37 -7.87 8.10
N THR A 117 -4.53 -6.70 8.73
CA THR A 117 -3.45 -5.71 8.87
C THR A 117 -2.22 -6.28 9.58
N MET A 118 -2.41 -7.01 10.68
CA MET A 118 -1.29 -7.56 11.45
C MET A 118 -0.51 -8.61 10.64
N SER A 119 -1.21 -9.52 9.96
CA SER A 119 -0.59 -10.54 9.10
C SER A 119 0.16 -9.92 7.92
N LEU A 120 -0.42 -8.91 7.28
CA LEU A 120 0.23 -8.17 6.19
C LEU A 120 1.47 -7.41 6.69
N LEU A 121 1.40 -6.82 7.88
CA LEU A 121 2.53 -6.10 8.49
C LEU A 121 3.66 -7.07 8.82
N LEU A 122 3.35 -8.25 9.37
CA LEU A 122 4.34 -9.28 9.66
C LEU A 122 5.03 -9.80 8.39
N ILE A 123 4.26 -10.11 7.34
CA ILE A 123 4.81 -10.53 6.05
C ILE A 123 5.65 -9.39 5.45
N GLY A 124 5.16 -8.15 5.50
CA GLY A 124 5.87 -6.97 5.04
C GLY A 124 7.18 -6.76 5.79
N ALA A 125 7.20 -6.97 7.11
CA ALA A 125 8.40 -6.87 7.94
C ALA A 125 9.42 -7.96 7.59
N ILE A 126 8.98 -9.20 7.40
CA ILE A 126 9.84 -10.32 6.96
C ILE A 126 10.42 -10.02 5.57
N PHE A 127 9.57 -9.59 4.63
CA PHE A 127 9.99 -9.21 3.29
C PHE A 127 11.01 -8.07 3.33
N LEU A 128 10.76 -7.02 4.12
CA LEU A 128 11.70 -5.92 4.28
C LEU A 128 13.02 -6.39 4.90
N GLY A 129 12.96 -7.30 5.89
CA GLY A 129 14.14 -7.93 6.48
C GLY A 129 14.97 -8.68 5.45
N PHE A 130 14.34 -9.52 4.63
CA PHE A 130 15.02 -10.21 3.51
C PHE A 130 15.54 -9.23 2.47
N SER A 131 14.75 -8.24 2.08
CA SER A 131 15.15 -7.21 1.13
C SER A 131 16.40 -6.49 1.63
N ILE A 132 16.45 -6.06 2.88
CA ILE A 132 17.66 -5.45 3.47
C ILE A 132 18.81 -6.45 3.48
N LEU A 133 18.58 -7.72 3.85
CA LEU A 133 19.60 -8.76 3.93
C LEU A 133 20.24 -9.07 2.57
N PHE A 134 19.44 -9.17 1.50
CA PHE A 134 19.88 -9.48 0.15
C PHE A 134 20.32 -8.24 -0.65
N ALA A 135 19.66 -7.10 -0.43
CA ALA A 135 19.93 -5.86 -1.17
C ALA A 135 21.06 -5.04 -0.54
N ARG A 136 21.51 -5.31 0.71
CA ARG A 136 22.52 -4.58 1.51
C ARG A 136 23.37 -3.55 0.75
N PHE A 137 24.14 -3.98 -0.24
CA PHE A 137 24.99 -3.10 -1.05
C PHE A 137 24.56 -2.98 -2.52
N LYS A 138 23.85 -3.96 -3.09
CA LYS A 138 23.43 -3.94 -4.51
C LYS A 138 22.21 -3.06 -4.76
N GLY A 139 21.33 -2.89 -3.77
CA GLY A 139 20.18 -1.97 -3.87
C GLY A 139 20.63 -0.51 -3.88
N LEU A 140 21.61 -0.15 -3.04
CA LEU A 140 22.13 1.21 -2.99
C LEU A 140 22.87 1.59 -4.27
N THR A 141 23.62 0.66 -4.87
CA THR A 141 24.27 0.91 -6.16
C THR A 141 23.25 1.05 -7.30
N SER A 142 22.12 0.34 -7.26
CA SER A 142 21.04 0.53 -8.23
C SER A 142 20.42 1.94 -8.13
N ILE A 143 20.12 2.40 -6.92
CA ILE A 143 19.57 3.75 -6.68
C ILE A 143 20.55 4.83 -7.17
N VAL A 144 21.83 4.69 -6.84
CA VAL A 144 22.83 5.66 -7.29
C VAL A 144 23.02 5.61 -8.82
N GLY A 145 22.93 4.44 -9.46
CA GLY A 145 22.97 4.31 -10.92
C GLY A 145 21.78 4.99 -11.60
N MET A 146 20.59 4.90 -11.00
CA MET A 146 19.40 5.62 -11.47
C MET A 146 19.56 7.14 -11.33
N VAL A 147 20.02 7.63 -10.17
CA VAL A 147 20.28 9.07 -9.96
C VAL A 147 21.34 9.58 -10.95
N PHE A 148 22.38 8.78 -11.20
CA PHE A 148 23.42 9.11 -12.17
C PHE A 148 22.88 9.22 -13.61
N SER A 149 22.02 8.28 -14.02
CA SER A 149 21.35 8.33 -15.33
C SER A 149 20.53 9.61 -15.50
N VAL A 150 19.71 9.95 -14.49
CA VAL A 150 18.90 11.18 -14.50
C VAL A 150 19.78 12.43 -14.54
N LEU A 151 20.90 12.45 -13.81
CA LEU A 151 21.87 13.56 -13.86
C LEU A 151 22.48 13.74 -15.24
N ILE A 152 22.88 12.65 -15.90
CA ILE A 152 23.39 12.73 -17.29
C ILE A 152 22.32 13.28 -18.22
N LEU A 153 21.09 12.79 -18.13
CA LEU A 153 20.02 13.28 -19.00
C LEU A 153 19.79 14.78 -18.80
N THR A 154 19.65 15.21 -17.55
CA THR A 154 19.29 16.60 -17.20
C THR A 154 20.43 17.60 -17.36
N MET A 155 21.66 17.22 -17.04
CA MET A 155 22.82 18.13 -17.09
C MET A 155 23.66 18.02 -18.35
N LEU A 156 23.61 16.90 -19.07
CA LEU A 156 24.38 16.68 -20.30
C LEU A 156 23.44 16.69 -21.50
N VAL A 157 22.54 15.71 -21.61
CA VAL A 157 21.80 15.43 -22.86
C VAL A 157 20.87 16.60 -23.21
N ILE A 158 20.00 17.01 -22.28
CA ILE A 158 19.04 18.09 -22.50
C ILE A 158 19.73 19.41 -22.91
N PRO A 159 20.70 19.97 -22.14
CA PRO A 159 21.30 21.25 -22.50
C PRO A 159 22.12 21.18 -23.80
N LEU A 160 22.78 20.05 -24.09
CA LEU A 160 23.56 19.90 -25.32
C LEU A 160 22.66 19.85 -26.57
N ILE A 161 21.52 19.18 -26.50
CA ILE A 161 20.54 19.16 -27.58
C ILE A 161 19.94 20.56 -27.79
N VAL A 162 19.55 21.24 -26.72
CA VAL A 162 19.00 22.60 -26.78
C VAL A 162 20.03 23.60 -27.32
N SER A 163 21.33 23.37 -27.10
CA SER A 163 22.41 24.17 -27.70
C SER A 163 22.66 23.92 -29.20
N GLY A 164 21.82 23.11 -29.85
CA GLY A 164 21.88 22.85 -31.29
C GLY A 164 22.87 21.76 -31.71
N LYS A 165 23.42 20.97 -30.77
CA LYS A 165 24.29 19.85 -31.11
C LYS A 165 23.47 18.68 -31.67
N ASN A 166 24.12 17.86 -32.50
CA ASN A 166 23.49 16.69 -33.12
C ASN A 166 22.94 15.72 -32.03
N PRO A 167 21.61 15.53 -31.92
CA PRO A 167 21.00 14.72 -30.87
C PRO A 167 21.39 13.25 -30.93
N LEU A 168 21.65 12.70 -32.13
CA LEU A 168 22.05 11.29 -32.28
C LEU A 168 23.40 11.04 -31.62
N LEU A 169 24.40 11.87 -31.92
CA LEU A 169 25.75 11.71 -31.37
C LEU A 169 25.77 11.91 -29.84
N VAL A 170 25.04 12.91 -29.35
CA VAL A 170 24.95 13.20 -27.91
C VAL A 170 24.27 12.05 -27.17
N SER A 171 23.16 11.52 -27.69
CA SER A 171 22.43 10.42 -27.06
C SER A 171 23.21 9.11 -27.08
N LEU A 172 23.94 8.85 -28.17
CA LEU A 172 24.80 7.67 -28.29
C LEU A 172 25.92 7.71 -27.24
N ALA A 173 26.64 8.83 -27.14
CA ALA A 173 27.70 9.02 -26.15
C ALA A 173 27.18 8.91 -24.70
N ALA A 174 26.01 9.51 -24.42
CA ALA A 174 25.38 9.44 -23.10
C ALA A 174 24.98 8.00 -22.73
N THR A 175 24.42 7.24 -23.67
CA THR A 175 24.05 5.84 -23.44
C THR A 175 25.27 4.98 -23.12
N PHE A 176 26.36 5.13 -23.85
CA PHE A 176 27.62 4.43 -23.54
C PHE A 176 28.14 4.80 -22.14
N LEU A 177 28.12 6.07 -21.78
CA LEU A 177 28.58 6.55 -20.48
C LEU A 177 27.70 5.99 -19.33
N ILE A 178 26.37 6.08 -19.46
CA ILE A 178 25.42 5.55 -18.47
C ILE A 178 25.58 4.03 -18.35
N ALA A 179 25.67 3.30 -19.46
CA ALA A 179 25.82 1.85 -19.46
C ALA A 179 27.13 1.42 -18.80
N PHE A 180 28.24 2.09 -19.10
CA PHE A 180 29.54 1.78 -18.51
C PHE A 180 29.54 1.96 -16.98
N VAL A 181 29.01 3.09 -16.51
CA VAL A 181 28.92 3.38 -15.06
C VAL A 181 27.93 2.45 -14.37
N SER A 182 26.76 2.22 -14.96
CA SER A 182 25.75 1.30 -14.44
C SER A 182 26.31 -0.12 -14.31
N LEU A 183 27.07 -0.59 -15.31
CA LEU A 183 27.70 -1.90 -15.29
C LEU A 183 28.71 -2.04 -14.15
N TYR A 184 29.59 -1.04 -13.99
CA TYR A 184 30.58 -1.00 -12.91
C TYR A 184 29.92 -0.94 -11.52
N MET A 185 28.83 -0.19 -11.39
CA MET A 185 28.08 -0.08 -10.14
C MET A 185 27.29 -1.34 -9.80
N ALA A 186 26.68 -1.99 -10.80
CA ALA A 186 25.89 -3.20 -10.60
C ALA A 186 26.74 -4.43 -10.24
N HIS A 187 27.94 -4.55 -10.81
CA HIS A 187 28.85 -5.66 -10.53
C HIS A 187 29.76 -5.40 -9.32
N GLY A 188 29.87 -4.14 -8.88
CA GLY A 188 30.82 -3.71 -7.85
C GLY A 188 32.26 -3.73 -8.37
N PHE A 189 33.16 -3.02 -7.69
CA PHE A 189 34.61 -3.07 -7.94
C PHE A 189 35.20 -4.42 -7.47
N ASN A 190 34.76 -5.53 -8.07
CA ASN A 190 35.29 -6.85 -7.73
C ASN A 190 36.41 -7.18 -8.72
N ARG A 191 37.64 -7.36 -8.19
CA ARG A 191 38.93 -7.58 -8.88
C ARG A 191 39.00 -8.77 -9.86
N ARG A 192 37.89 -9.40 -10.21
CA ARG A 192 37.84 -10.55 -11.14
C ARG A 192 37.62 -10.18 -12.60
N THR A 193 37.41 -8.90 -12.93
CA THR A 193 37.21 -8.44 -14.33
C THR A 193 38.43 -7.76 -14.96
N THR A 194 39.58 -7.74 -14.27
CA THR A 194 40.86 -7.33 -14.89
C THR A 194 41.78 -8.54 -14.97
N ILE A 195 41.70 -9.25 -16.09
CA ILE A 195 42.83 -9.99 -16.67
C ILE A 195 43.29 -9.16 -17.86
#